data_AF-A0A7K9GM62-F1
#
_entry.id   AF-A0A7K9GM62-F1
#
_cell.length_a   1.000
_cell.length_b   1.000
_cell.length_c   1.000
_cell.angle_alpha   90.00
_cell.angle_beta   90.00
_cell.angle_gamma   90.00
#
_symmetry.space_group_name_H-M   'P 1'
#
loop_
_entity.id
_entity.type
_entity.pdbx_description
1 polymer ?
#
loop_
_entity_poly.entity_id
_entity_poly.type
_entity_poly.pdbx_seq_one_letter_code
_entity_poly.pdbx_strand_id
1 'polypeptide(L)'
;GGAGGAPGELLFQAWAPSLGFSTFEVKQRSPGDTWDPFRWPLGTPQDPPRWPSGEPETQIENEHLRVRFCPITGHLLEIQNLAKGISLPVFQSFYWYKASAGDGFSPQASGAYIFRPNTSTPIPVAKRAATHLLKTALVQEVRQNFSQWCSQVLRLRPGQPYLELEWTVGPIPVGDGLGKEVISRFETPLRTAGRFYTDSNGRQVLERSTPAPRPTLLTPVPPGQDQKVQLTVLTDRSQGGSSLLDGSLELMVHRRLLHDDNRGLGEALNEPGADGRGLVVRGRHLVLLDTVEASPEQHRPRAQELVTPPTVVLAPGTGPHLRQVS
;
A
#
# COMPACT_ATOMS: atom_id res chain seq x y z
N GLY A 1 17.64 -15.57 -5.04
CA GLY A 1 18.48 -14.57 -5.71
C GLY A 1 19.09 -13.67 -4.66
N GLY A 2 20.43 -13.61 -4.59
CA GLY A 2 21.19 -12.83 -3.60
C GLY A 2 21.33 -11.35 -3.96
N ALA A 3 20.24 -10.67 -4.31
CA ALA A 3 20.22 -9.22 -4.50
C ALA A 3 19.47 -8.60 -3.33
N GLY A 4 20.21 -8.19 -2.30
CA GLY A 4 19.64 -7.62 -1.07
C GLY A 4 20.54 -7.80 0.16
N GLY A 5 21.83 -7.50 0.03
CA GLY A 5 22.82 -7.64 1.11
C GLY A 5 23.07 -6.35 1.90
N ALA A 6 22.25 -5.31 1.72
CA ALA A 6 22.42 -4.07 2.46
C ALA A 6 22.11 -4.29 3.95
N PRO A 7 23.07 -4.04 4.86
CA PRO A 7 22.89 -4.29 6.30
C PRO A 7 21.95 -3.27 6.98
N GLY A 8 21.58 -2.21 6.27
CA GLY A 8 20.69 -1.16 6.77
C GLY A 8 20.21 -0.23 5.65
N GLU A 9 19.26 0.63 6.00
CA GLU A 9 18.70 1.66 5.14
C GLU A 9 19.00 3.04 5.73
N LEU A 10 19.50 3.96 4.91
CA LEU A 10 19.69 5.35 5.31
C LEU A 10 18.46 6.16 4.93
N LEU A 11 17.80 6.76 5.93
CA LEU A 11 16.67 7.65 5.73
C LEU A 11 17.05 9.09 6.11
N PHE A 12 16.66 10.05 5.28
CA PHE A 12 16.75 11.48 5.58
C PHE A 12 15.65 12.24 4.85
N GLN A 13 15.28 13.41 5.35
CA GLN A 13 14.35 14.31 4.67
C GLN A 13 15.08 15.10 3.60
N ALA A 14 14.53 15.08 2.39
CA ALA A 14 15.00 15.85 1.25
C ALA A 14 13.91 16.83 0.80
N TRP A 15 14.32 17.96 0.27
CA TRP A 15 13.45 18.96 -0.36
C TRP A 15 14.01 19.31 -1.74
N ALA A 16 13.13 19.57 -2.70
CA ALA A 16 13.49 20.12 -4.01
C ALA A 16 12.49 21.22 -4.40
N PRO A 17 12.94 22.27 -5.11
CA PRO A 17 12.03 23.30 -5.63
C PRO A 17 11.14 22.72 -6.74
N SER A 18 10.02 23.41 -7.02
CA SER A 18 9.13 23.04 -8.13
C SER A 18 9.88 23.03 -9.45
N LEU A 19 9.76 21.92 -10.20
CA LEU A 19 10.47 21.71 -11.47
C LEU A 19 11.99 21.90 -11.39
N GLY A 20 12.59 21.63 -10.23
CA GLY A 20 14.05 21.70 -10.04
C GLY A 20 14.60 20.50 -9.27
N PHE A 21 15.85 20.63 -8.82
CA PHE A 21 16.55 19.58 -8.09
C PHE A 21 17.31 20.15 -6.91
N SER A 22 17.58 19.30 -5.93
CA SER A 22 18.50 19.57 -4.82
C SER A 22 19.55 18.47 -4.80
N THR A 23 20.75 18.83 -4.35
CA THR A 23 21.86 17.89 -4.24
C THR A 23 22.16 17.64 -2.76
N PHE A 24 22.35 16.36 -2.41
CA PHE A 24 22.71 15.94 -1.07
C PHE A 24 23.97 15.08 -1.16
N GLU A 25 24.85 15.21 -0.17
CA GLU A 25 26.10 14.45 -0.11
C GLU A 25 26.04 13.47 1.06
N VAL A 26 26.26 12.18 0.78
CA VAL A 26 26.34 11.13 1.80
C VAL A 26 27.79 10.71 1.93
N LYS A 27 28.37 10.88 3.12
CA LYS A 27 29.74 10.47 3.44
C LYS A 27 29.75 9.40 4.51
N GLN A 28 30.51 8.33 4.27
CA GLN A 28 30.88 7.41 5.33
C GLN A 28 31.85 8.12 6.27
N ARG A 29 31.53 8.12 7.57
CA ARG A 29 32.39 8.74 8.59
C ARG A 29 33.56 7.81 8.92
N SER A 30 34.71 8.40 9.23
CA SER A 30 35.85 7.63 9.71
C SER A 30 35.65 7.27 11.19
N PRO A 31 36.15 6.11 11.66
CA PRO A 31 36.16 5.80 13.09
C PRO A 31 36.95 6.89 13.85
N GLY A 32 36.26 7.69 14.68
CA GLY A 32 36.87 8.78 15.45
C GLY A 32 36.47 10.21 15.05
N ASP A 33 35.66 10.40 13.99
CA ASP A 33 35.09 11.72 13.68
C ASP A 33 34.15 12.17 14.81
N THR A 34 34.54 13.21 15.56
CA THR A 34 33.68 13.82 16.58
C THR A 34 32.55 14.61 15.91
N TRP A 35 31.32 14.50 16.44
CA TRP A 35 30.19 15.32 15.99
C TRP A 35 30.48 16.79 16.33
N ASP A 36 30.51 17.66 15.31
CA ASP A 36 30.66 19.10 15.46
C ASP A 36 29.27 19.77 15.42
N PRO A 37 28.73 20.26 16.56
CA PRO A 37 27.43 20.92 16.63
C PRO A 37 27.30 22.14 15.71
N PHE A 38 28.41 22.81 15.39
CA PHE A 38 28.41 24.02 14.57
C PHE A 38 28.39 23.72 13.08
N ARG A 39 28.84 22.52 12.66
CA ARG A 39 28.74 22.04 11.28
C ARG A 39 27.46 21.27 10.99
N TRP A 40 26.84 20.65 11.99
CA TRP A 40 25.68 19.76 11.78
C TRP A 40 24.56 20.02 12.81
N PRO A 41 23.79 21.12 12.65
CA PRO A 41 22.79 21.55 13.64
C PRO A 41 21.58 20.61 13.77
N LEU A 42 21.41 19.65 12.84
CA LEU A 42 20.31 18.68 12.82
C LEU A 42 20.62 17.43 13.68
N GLY A 43 20.80 17.64 14.99
CA GLY A 43 20.85 16.56 15.99
C GLY A 43 22.07 15.62 15.90
N THR A 44 22.24 14.80 16.94
CA THR A 44 23.25 13.73 16.96
C THR A 44 22.80 12.58 16.05
N PRO A 45 23.70 12.01 15.21
CA PRO A 45 23.42 10.78 14.49
C PRO A 45 23.10 9.69 15.51
N GLN A 46 21.84 9.25 15.57
CA GLN A 46 21.47 8.10 16.37
C GLN A 46 21.95 6.84 15.65
N ASP A 47 22.56 5.92 16.40
CA ASP A 47 22.77 4.54 15.95
C ASP A 47 21.44 4.01 15.35
N PRO A 48 21.48 3.08 14.37
CA PRO A 48 20.26 2.39 13.97
C PRO A 48 19.57 1.89 15.24
N PRO A 49 18.24 2.08 15.37
CA PRO A 49 17.54 1.78 16.62
C PRO A 49 18.01 0.42 17.13
N ARG A 50 18.33 0.24 18.40
CA ARG A 50 18.52 -1.12 18.90
C ARG A 50 17.13 -1.66 19.21
N TRP A 51 16.80 -2.83 18.68
CA TRP A 51 15.45 -3.42 18.79
C TRP A 51 15.08 -3.56 20.27
N PRO A 52 14.13 -2.78 20.80
CA PRO A 52 13.73 -2.94 22.18
C PRO A 52 12.93 -4.24 22.28
N SER A 53 13.36 -5.16 23.13
CA SER A 53 12.52 -6.24 23.62
C SER A 53 11.59 -5.66 24.71
N GLY A 54 10.59 -4.88 24.29
CA GLY A 54 9.56 -4.32 25.15
C GLY A 54 8.17 -4.74 24.66
N GLU A 55 7.16 -4.64 25.53
CA GLU A 55 5.78 -5.01 25.20
C GLU A 55 5.31 -4.38 23.88
N PRO A 56 4.51 -5.09 23.08
CA PRO A 56 4.16 -4.64 21.73
C PRO A 56 3.29 -3.39 21.84
N GLU A 57 3.92 -2.24 21.68
CA GLU A 57 3.18 -1.02 21.38
C GLU A 57 2.38 -1.30 20.10
N THR A 58 1.05 -1.18 20.19
CA THR A 58 0.14 -1.59 19.11
C THR A 58 -0.27 -0.40 18.25
N GLN A 59 0.53 0.65 18.21
CA GLN A 59 0.20 1.86 17.46
C GLN A 59 1.41 2.56 16.86
N ILE A 60 1.17 3.23 15.74
CA ILE A 60 2.08 4.21 15.13
C ILE A 60 1.35 5.54 15.00
N GLU A 61 2.08 6.64 15.10
CA GLU A 61 1.50 7.98 14.98
C GLU A 61 2.49 8.99 14.37
N ASN A 62 1.94 10.04 13.78
CA ASN A 62 2.64 11.26 13.40
C ASN A 62 1.77 12.48 13.75
N GLU A 63 2.07 13.65 13.20
CA GLU A 63 1.36 14.90 13.49
C GLU A 63 -0.10 14.90 13.02
N HIS A 64 -0.45 14.01 12.08
CA HIS A 64 -1.74 14.00 11.40
C HIS A 64 -2.59 12.78 11.72
N LEU A 65 -1.97 11.61 11.86
CA LEU A 65 -2.64 10.33 11.98
C LEU A 65 -2.14 9.54 13.18
N ARG A 66 -3.05 8.79 13.80
CA ARG A 66 -2.74 7.69 14.72
C ARG A 66 -3.39 6.41 14.20
N VAL A 67 -2.63 5.33 14.17
CA VAL A 67 -3.06 4.04 13.63
C VAL A 67 -2.84 2.96 14.67
N ARG A 68 -3.89 2.19 14.96
CA ARG A 68 -3.87 1.13 15.97
C ARG A 68 -4.02 -0.25 15.34
N PHE A 69 -3.42 -1.22 15.99
CA PHE A 69 -3.36 -2.62 15.56
C PHE A 69 -3.93 -3.53 16.64
N CYS A 70 -4.53 -4.64 16.22
CA CYS A 70 -5.00 -5.67 17.13
C CYS A 70 -3.79 -6.44 17.71
N PRO A 71 -3.56 -6.47 19.03
CA PRO A 71 -2.43 -7.22 19.61
C PRO A 71 -2.51 -8.73 19.37
N ILE A 72 -3.72 -9.26 19.19
CA ILE A 72 -3.97 -10.71 19.06
C ILE A 72 -3.80 -11.17 17.61
N THR A 73 -4.27 -10.36 16.66
CA THR A 73 -4.31 -10.77 15.24
C THR A 73 -3.29 -10.05 14.37
N GLY A 74 -2.70 -8.95 14.86
CA GLY A 74 -1.75 -8.13 14.12
C GLY A 74 -2.36 -7.21 13.06
N HIS A 75 -3.67 -7.28 12.79
CA HIS A 75 -4.34 -6.48 11.78
C HIS A 75 -4.53 -5.02 12.19
N LEU A 76 -4.70 -4.15 11.19
CA LEU A 76 -5.22 -2.80 11.38
C LEU A 76 -6.57 -2.86 12.11
N LEU A 77 -6.74 -2.00 13.12
CA LEU A 77 -7.94 -1.93 13.95
C LEU A 77 -8.67 -0.59 13.75
N GLU A 78 -7.91 0.50 13.73
CA GLU A 78 -8.47 1.86 13.74
C GLU A 78 -7.48 2.83 13.10
N ILE A 79 -8.01 3.79 12.33
CA ILE A 79 -7.29 4.97 11.84
C ILE A 79 -7.95 6.20 12.45
N GLN A 80 -7.14 7.08 13.04
CA GLN A 80 -7.57 8.35 13.61
C GLN A 80 -6.91 9.49 12.85
N ASN A 81 -7.72 10.45 12.38
CA ASN A 81 -7.25 11.74 11.90
C ASN A 81 -7.24 12.72 13.08
N LEU A 82 -6.03 13.01 13.58
CA LEU A 82 -5.80 13.81 14.77
C LEU A 82 -6.17 15.29 14.58
N ALA A 83 -5.98 15.82 13.36
CA ALA A 83 -6.26 17.21 13.04
C ALA A 83 -7.78 17.50 12.98
N LYS A 84 -8.58 16.53 12.57
CA LYS A 84 -10.04 16.66 12.44
C LYS A 84 -10.83 16.01 13.59
N GLY A 85 -10.15 15.26 14.46
CA GLY A 85 -10.81 14.52 15.55
C GLY A 85 -11.68 13.36 15.05
N ILE A 86 -11.40 12.83 13.85
CA ILE A 86 -12.16 11.73 13.25
C ILE A 86 -11.49 10.42 13.62
N SER A 87 -12.26 9.44 14.05
CA SER A 87 -11.81 8.05 14.23
C SER A 87 -12.68 7.11 13.41
N LEU A 88 -12.04 6.15 12.73
CA LEU A 88 -12.72 5.11 11.98
C LEU A 88 -12.13 3.73 12.31
N PRO A 89 -12.95 2.79 12.82
CA PRO A 89 -12.58 1.38 12.82
C PRO A 89 -12.38 0.88 11.40
N VAL A 90 -11.19 0.36 11.11
CA VAL A 90 -10.82 -0.18 9.80
C VAL A 90 -10.14 -1.51 10.01
N PHE A 91 -10.73 -2.58 9.49
CA PHE A 91 -10.07 -3.87 9.39
C PHE A 91 -9.49 -4.01 7.97
N GLN A 92 -8.21 -4.31 7.85
CA GLN A 92 -7.57 -4.59 6.56
C GLN A 92 -6.87 -5.94 6.60
N SER A 93 -7.08 -6.76 5.56
CA SER A 93 -6.40 -8.04 5.39
C SER A 93 -6.34 -8.47 3.92
N PHE A 94 -5.56 -9.51 3.66
CA PHE A 94 -5.44 -10.12 2.33
C PHE A 94 -6.32 -11.36 2.19
N TYR A 95 -6.99 -11.45 1.06
CA TYR A 95 -7.80 -12.61 0.68
C TYR A 95 -7.44 -13.03 -0.74
N TRP A 96 -7.94 -14.18 -1.17
CA TRP A 96 -7.84 -14.59 -2.56
C TRP A 96 -9.11 -15.29 -3.03
N TYR A 97 -9.47 -15.05 -4.28
CA TYR A 97 -10.49 -15.80 -4.99
C TYR A 97 -9.88 -17.02 -5.67
N LYS A 98 -10.57 -18.15 -5.57
CA LYS A 98 -10.23 -19.36 -6.31
C LYS A 98 -10.67 -19.17 -7.76
N ALA A 99 -9.71 -19.06 -8.68
CA ALA A 99 -9.97 -18.92 -10.10
C ALA A 99 -10.76 -20.12 -10.64
N SER A 100 -11.77 -19.87 -11.47
CA SER A 100 -12.52 -20.94 -12.16
C SER A 100 -11.76 -21.49 -13.36
N ALA A 101 -11.83 -22.82 -13.54
CA ALA A 101 -11.35 -23.52 -14.74
C ALA A 101 -12.49 -23.83 -15.73
N GLY A 102 -13.71 -23.30 -15.49
CA GLY A 102 -14.93 -23.80 -16.10
C GLY A 102 -15.69 -24.76 -15.18
N ASP A 103 -16.97 -24.96 -15.48
CA ASP A 103 -17.85 -25.91 -14.82
C ASP A 103 -18.91 -26.42 -15.81
N GLY A 104 -19.83 -27.27 -15.35
CA GLY A 104 -20.89 -27.83 -16.19
C GLY A 104 -21.88 -26.79 -16.74
N PHE A 105 -21.91 -25.56 -16.21
CA PHE A 105 -22.76 -24.48 -16.69
C PHE A 105 -22.08 -23.62 -17.75
N SER A 106 -20.78 -23.41 -17.62
CA SER A 106 -19.99 -22.65 -18.58
C SER A 106 -18.55 -23.12 -18.63
N PRO A 107 -17.98 -23.36 -19.82
CA PRO A 107 -16.57 -23.70 -19.97
C PRO A 107 -15.64 -22.50 -19.72
N GLN A 108 -16.17 -21.30 -19.43
CA GLN A 108 -15.37 -20.09 -19.28
C GLN A 108 -14.42 -20.17 -18.08
N ALA A 109 -13.11 -20.26 -18.31
CA ALA A 109 -12.13 -20.12 -17.24
C ALA A 109 -11.88 -18.64 -16.87
N SER A 110 -11.28 -18.40 -15.71
CA SER A 110 -10.53 -17.17 -15.46
C SER A 110 -9.21 -17.21 -16.21
N GLY A 111 -8.81 -16.08 -16.79
CA GLY A 111 -7.59 -15.94 -17.58
C GLY A 111 -7.14 -14.49 -17.62
N ALA A 112 -6.27 -14.13 -18.56
CA ALA A 112 -5.68 -12.78 -18.63
C ALA A 112 -6.73 -11.66 -18.65
N TYR A 113 -7.89 -11.86 -19.27
CA TYR A 113 -8.95 -10.87 -19.45
C TYR A 113 -10.13 -11.09 -18.48
N ILE A 114 -10.51 -12.35 -18.27
CA ILE A 114 -11.69 -12.73 -17.51
C ILE A 114 -11.33 -13.03 -16.05
N PHE A 115 -11.98 -12.30 -15.14
CA PHE A 115 -12.13 -12.65 -13.74
C PHE A 115 -13.47 -13.37 -13.55
N ARG A 116 -13.40 -14.67 -13.26
CA ARG A 116 -14.52 -15.57 -12.93
C ARG A 116 -14.13 -16.40 -11.71
N PRO A 117 -14.40 -15.92 -10.48
CA PRO A 117 -14.13 -16.71 -9.29
C PRO A 117 -15.11 -17.89 -9.20
N ASN A 118 -14.66 -19.01 -8.63
CA ASN A 118 -15.54 -20.17 -8.37
C ASN A 118 -16.63 -19.86 -7.33
N THR A 119 -16.33 -18.95 -6.40
CA THR A 119 -17.22 -18.53 -5.32
C THR A 119 -17.15 -17.03 -5.13
N SER A 120 -18.26 -16.41 -4.75
CA SER A 120 -18.31 -14.98 -4.40
C SER A 120 -17.62 -14.67 -3.08
N THR A 121 -17.38 -15.66 -2.22
CA THR A 121 -16.66 -15.52 -0.96
C THR A 121 -15.16 -15.81 -1.17
N PRO A 122 -14.26 -14.85 -0.92
CA PRO A 122 -12.82 -15.07 -1.00
C PRO A 122 -12.29 -15.73 0.29
N ILE A 123 -11.13 -16.38 0.17
CA ILE A 123 -10.48 -17.12 1.25
C ILE A 123 -9.39 -16.24 1.87
N PRO A 124 -9.32 -16.08 3.20
CA PRO A 124 -8.26 -15.28 3.83
C PRO A 124 -6.88 -15.92 3.58
N VAL A 125 -5.88 -15.09 3.26
CA VAL A 125 -4.49 -15.54 3.13
C VAL A 125 -3.98 -16.05 4.48
N ALA A 126 -4.32 -15.34 5.56
CA ALA A 126 -4.07 -15.75 6.92
C ALA A 126 -5.11 -15.14 7.88
N LYS A 127 -5.33 -15.81 9.02
CA LYS A 127 -6.23 -15.30 10.08
C LYS A 127 -5.55 -14.32 11.03
N ARG A 128 -4.22 -14.27 11.01
CA ARG A 128 -3.37 -13.41 11.84
C ARG A 128 -2.12 -13.04 11.04
N ALA A 129 -1.55 -11.88 11.29
CA ALA A 129 -0.26 -11.46 10.77
C ALA A 129 0.75 -11.38 11.92
N ALA A 130 1.94 -11.93 11.73
CA ALA A 130 3.05 -11.68 12.64
C ALA A 130 3.51 -10.23 12.46
N THR A 131 3.58 -9.46 13.55
CA THR A 131 3.90 -8.04 13.50
C THR A 131 5.29 -7.75 14.06
N HIS A 132 5.93 -6.72 13.50
CA HIS A 132 7.13 -6.11 14.05
C HIS A 132 7.01 -4.60 13.93
N LEU A 133 7.15 -3.90 15.07
CA LEU A 133 7.07 -2.45 15.16
C LEU A 133 8.48 -1.84 15.08
N LEU A 134 8.64 -0.83 14.24
CA LEU A 134 9.82 0.02 14.18
C LEU A 134 9.39 1.47 14.38
N LYS A 135 9.93 2.13 15.41
CA LYS A 135 9.73 3.56 15.65
C LYS A 135 11.07 4.29 15.65
N THR A 136 11.15 5.32 14.83
CA THR A 136 12.30 6.23 14.71
C THR A 136 11.79 7.66 14.60
N ALA A 137 12.68 8.64 14.71
CA ALA A 137 12.31 10.05 14.49
C ALA A 137 11.85 10.35 13.05
N LEU A 138 12.28 9.54 12.06
CA LEU A 138 12.00 9.79 10.63
C LEU A 138 10.89 8.90 10.06
N VAL A 139 10.55 7.81 10.75
CA VAL A 139 9.54 6.85 10.31
C VAL A 139 9.04 6.02 11.49
N GLN A 140 7.74 5.79 11.52
CA GLN A 140 7.13 4.73 12.30
C GLN A 140 6.45 3.74 11.36
N GLU A 141 6.77 2.45 11.50
CA GLU A 141 6.20 1.42 10.65
C GLU A 141 5.88 0.12 11.41
N VAL A 142 4.81 -0.54 10.98
CA VAL A 142 4.47 -1.90 11.40
C VAL A 142 4.60 -2.82 10.20
N ARG A 143 5.51 -3.78 10.32
CA ARG A 143 5.72 -4.85 9.33
C ARG A 143 4.80 -6.01 9.69
N GLN A 144 3.98 -6.43 8.74
CA GLN A 144 3.04 -7.53 8.86
C GLN A 144 3.47 -8.67 7.92
N ASN A 145 3.65 -9.86 8.48
CA ASN A 145 3.85 -11.08 7.71
C ASN A 145 2.60 -11.97 7.83
N PHE A 146 1.86 -12.10 6.73
CA PHE A 146 0.66 -12.93 6.67
C PHE A 146 1.01 -14.36 6.28
N SER A 147 1.93 -14.54 5.33
CA SER A 147 2.39 -15.85 4.86
C SER A 147 3.77 -15.74 4.20
N GLN A 148 4.35 -16.89 3.84
CA GLN A 148 5.63 -16.94 3.10
C GLN A 148 5.61 -16.20 1.74
N TRP A 149 4.43 -15.90 1.20
CA TRP A 149 4.24 -15.25 -0.09
C TRP A 149 3.42 -13.95 0.01
N CYS A 150 3.11 -13.47 1.22
CA CYS A 150 2.31 -12.27 1.42
C CYS A 150 2.74 -11.53 2.69
N SER A 151 3.22 -10.30 2.50
CA SER A 151 3.63 -9.40 3.58
C SER A 151 3.29 -7.95 3.24
N GLN A 152 3.21 -7.11 4.25
CA GLN A 152 2.91 -5.69 4.10
C GLN A 152 3.70 -4.87 5.12
N VAL A 153 4.01 -3.62 4.79
CA VAL A 153 4.55 -2.62 5.72
C VAL A 153 3.57 -1.45 5.76
N LEU A 154 3.06 -1.13 6.94
CA LEU A 154 2.28 0.07 7.19
C LEU A 154 3.19 1.16 7.73
N ARG A 155 3.18 2.34 7.14
CA ARG A 155 4.17 3.38 7.42
C ARG A 155 3.53 4.76 7.58
N LEU A 156 3.98 5.46 8.62
CA LEU A 156 3.79 6.90 8.81
C LEU A 156 5.16 7.59 8.83
N ARG A 157 5.28 8.69 8.08
CA ARG A 157 6.45 9.57 8.12
C ARG A 157 6.02 10.96 8.65
N PRO A 158 6.94 11.76 9.20
CA PRO A 158 6.64 13.12 9.63
C PRO A 158 6.03 13.95 8.49
N GLY A 159 4.96 14.69 8.79
CA GLY A 159 4.27 15.60 7.87
C GLY A 159 3.39 14.94 6.80
N GLN A 160 3.24 13.61 6.80
CA GLN A 160 2.38 12.91 5.84
C GLN A 160 0.97 12.70 6.41
N PRO A 161 -0.10 13.25 5.80
CA PRO A 161 -1.48 13.10 6.29
C PRO A 161 -2.16 11.82 5.77
N TYR A 162 -1.39 10.77 5.48
CA TYR A 162 -1.88 9.51 4.93
C TYR A 162 -1.07 8.34 5.48
N LEU A 163 -1.68 7.16 5.47
CA LEU A 163 -1.05 5.90 5.85
C LEU A 163 -0.57 5.17 4.60
N GLU A 164 0.73 4.91 4.48
CA GLU A 164 1.29 4.14 3.36
C GLU A 164 1.25 2.64 3.68
N LEU A 165 0.66 1.83 2.80
CA LEU A 165 0.65 0.37 2.84
C LEU A 165 1.48 -0.15 1.67
N GLU A 166 2.71 -0.58 1.93
CA GLU A 166 3.54 -1.26 0.94
C GLU A 166 3.31 -2.77 1.04
N TRP A 167 2.68 -3.37 0.04
CA TRP A 167 2.40 -4.80 -0.01
C TRP A 167 3.40 -5.52 -0.92
N THR A 168 3.80 -6.73 -0.54
CA THR A 168 4.59 -7.64 -1.35
C THR A 168 3.86 -8.98 -1.44
N VAL A 169 3.44 -9.34 -2.66
CA VAL A 169 2.68 -10.56 -2.94
C VAL A 169 3.43 -11.39 -3.99
N GLY A 170 3.70 -12.63 -3.63
CA GLY A 170 4.30 -13.65 -4.48
C GLY A 170 5.55 -14.28 -3.88
N PRO A 171 6.01 -15.41 -4.44
CA PRO A 171 5.40 -16.13 -5.55
C PRO A 171 4.06 -16.75 -5.14
N ILE A 172 2.99 -16.49 -5.89
CA ILE A 172 1.67 -17.04 -5.56
C ILE A 172 1.72 -18.56 -5.72
N PRO A 173 1.48 -19.36 -4.66
CA PRO A 173 1.60 -20.80 -4.73
C PRO A 173 0.47 -21.36 -5.59
N VAL A 174 0.80 -22.17 -6.58
CA VAL A 174 -0.16 -22.86 -7.46
C VAL A 174 0.13 -24.36 -7.57
N GLY A 175 1.05 -24.88 -6.74
CA GLY A 175 1.38 -26.31 -6.69
C GLY A 175 0.23 -27.20 -6.19
N ASP A 176 -0.83 -26.60 -5.65
CA ASP A 176 -2.11 -27.23 -5.33
C ASP A 176 -3.06 -27.34 -6.54
N GLY A 177 -2.63 -26.91 -7.73
CA GLY A 177 -3.45 -26.90 -8.93
C GLY A 177 -4.55 -25.83 -8.94
N LEU A 178 -4.48 -24.83 -8.04
CA LEU A 178 -5.49 -23.78 -7.94
C LEU A 178 -4.93 -22.42 -8.34
N GLY A 179 -5.50 -21.81 -9.38
CA GLY A 179 -5.28 -20.39 -9.67
C GLY A 179 -5.85 -19.49 -8.57
N LYS A 180 -5.13 -18.41 -8.26
CA LYS A 180 -5.46 -17.50 -7.13
C LYS A 180 -5.41 -16.05 -7.58
N GLU A 181 -6.43 -15.31 -7.19
CA GLU A 181 -6.59 -13.89 -7.49
C GLU A 181 -6.65 -13.13 -6.17
N VAL A 182 -5.54 -12.49 -5.81
CA VAL A 182 -5.27 -11.97 -4.47
C VAL A 182 -5.77 -10.54 -4.37
N ILE A 183 -6.49 -10.23 -3.29
CA ILE A 183 -7.05 -8.92 -2.99
C ILE A 183 -6.54 -8.40 -1.65
N SER A 184 -6.37 -7.08 -1.54
CA SER A 184 -6.33 -6.36 -0.27
C SER A 184 -7.73 -5.81 -0.01
N ARG A 185 -8.33 -6.16 1.13
CA ARG A 185 -9.69 -5.73 1.48
C ARG A 185 -9.71 -4.95 2.78
N PHE A 186 -10.43 -3.84 2.76
CA PHE A 186 -10.74 -2.96 3.87
C PHE A 186 -12.21 -3.14 4.24
N GLU A 187 -12.49 -3.25 5.52
CA GLU A 187 -13.83 -3.39 6.09
C GLU A 187 -14.01 -2.32 7.16
N THR A 188 -15.13 -1.60 7.08
CA THR A 188 -15.45 -0.48 7.97
C THR A 188 -16.92 -0.54 8.38
N PRO A 189 -17.33 0.12 9.47
CA PRO A 189 -18.73 0.24 9.85
C PRO A 189 -19.50 1.31 9.05
N LEU A 190 -18.88 1.90 8.01
CA LEU A 190 -19.52 2.93 7.20
C LEU A 190 -20.72 2.37 6.44
N ARG A 191 -21.84 3.08 6.49
CA ARG A 191 -23.06 2.73 5.74
C ARG A 191 -23.02 3.35 4.36
N THR A 192 -22.41 2.67 3.40
CA THR A 192 -22.22 3.17 2.03
C THR A 192 -23.47 3.04 1.15
N ALA A 193 -24.48 2.27 1.59
CA ALA A 193 -25.66 1.88 0.82
C ALA A 193 -25.30 1.33 -0.57
N GLY A 194 -24.25 0.54 -0.65
CA GLY A 194 -23.75 -0.05 -1.90
C GLY A 194 -23.18 0.94 -2.92
N ARG A 195 -22.98 2.22 -2.54
CA ARG A 195 -22.35 3.24 -3.38
C ARG A 195 -20.87 3.34 -3.11
N PHE A 196 -20.11 3.46 -4.18
CA PHE A 196 -18.68 3.73 -4.14
C PHE A 196 -18.29 4.53 -5.38
N TYR A 197 -17.05 4.98 -5.45
CA TYR A 197 -16.60 5.91 -6.47
C TYR A 197 -15.30 5.40 -7.06
N THR A 198 -15.04 5.71 -8.31
CA THR A 198 -13.85 5.23 -9.03
C THR A 198 -13.37 6.33 -9.93
N ASP A 199 -12.07 6.57 -10.02
CA ASP A 199 -11.59 7.50 -11.04
C ASP A 199 -11.75 6.90 -12.45
N SER A 200 -11.80 7.78 -13.45
CA SER A 200 -11.75 7.43 -14.86
C SER A 200 -10.41 7.95 -15.41
N ASN A 201 -9.46 7.03 -15.59
CA ASN A 201 -8.12 7.28 -16.13
C ASN A 201 -7.35 8.38 -15.36
N GLY A 202 -7.43 8.39 -14.04
CA GLY A 202 -6.79 9.38 -13.16
C GLY A 202 -7.45 10.75 -13.14
N ARG A 203 -8.64 10.91 -13.74
CA ARG A 203 -9.31 12.23 -13.89
C ARG A 203 -10.60 12.36 -13.11
N GLN A 204 -11.74 12.16 -13.76
CA GLN A 204 -13.06 12.35 -13.14
C GLN A 204 -13.36 11.21 -12.19
N VAL A 205 -13.98 11.52 -11.06
CA VAL A 205 -14.45 10.51 -10.10
C VAL A 205 -15.91 10.22 -10.43
N LEU A 206 -16.22 8.96 -10.71
CA LEU A 206 -17.55 8.48 -11.10
C LEU A 206 -18.16 7.67 -9.97
N GLU A 207 -19.42 7.92 -9.64
CA GLU A 207 -20.19 7.07 -8.73
C GLU A 207 -20.51 5.72 -9.39
N ARG A 208 -20.46 4.66 -8.60
CA ARG A 208 -20.80 3.28 -8.92
C ARG A 208 -21.74 2.74 -7.86
N SER A 209 -22.59 1.80 -8.26
CA SER A 209 -23.46 1.06 -7.34
C SER A 209 -23.38 -0.44 -7.61
N THR A 210 -23.39 -1.25 -6.55
CA THR A 210 -23.63 -2.70 -6.67
C THR A 210 -25.12 -2.96 -6.95
N PRO A 211 -25.50 -3.84 -7.91
CA PRO A 211 -24.72 -4.93 -8.49
C PRO A 211 -24.32 -4.64 -9.96
N ALA A 212 -23.47 -3.64 -10.22
CA ALA A 212 -22.85 -3.47 -11.54
C ALA A 212 -21.48 -4.18 -11.61
N PRO A 213 -21.10 -4.81 -12.74
CA PRO A 213 -19.83 -5.52 -12.86
C PRO A 213 -18.65 -4.54 -13.06
N ARG A 214 -17.75 -4.52 -12.06
CA ARG A 214 -16.37 -3.93 -12.00
C ARG A 214 -16.31 -2.39 -12.13
N PRO A 215 -15.77 -1.59 -11.17
CA PRO A 215 -14.32 -1.21 -11.12
C PRO A 215 -13.76 -0.66 -9.75
N THR A 216 -12.49 -0.20 -9.75
CA THR A 216 -11.50 0.19 -8.69
C THR A 216 -11.75 1.50 -7.89
N LEU A 217 -11.55 1.55 -6.55
CA LEU A 217 -12.31 2.41 -5.58
C LEU A 217 -11.71 3.68 -4.93
N LEU A 218 -12.65 4.58 -4.58
CA LEU A 218 -12.73 5.71 -3.64
C LEU A 218 -14.13 5.65 -2.95
N THR A 219 -14.35 5.96 -1.66
CA THR A 219 -15.70 5.86 -1.04
C THR A 219 -16.13 7.08 -0.20
N PRO A 220 -16.94 8.02 -0.75
CA PRO A 220 -17.80 8.89 0.08
C PRO A 220 -19.21 8.34 0.39
N VAL A 221 -19.79 8.79 1.52
CA VAL A 221 -21.13 8.43 2.07
C VAL A 221 -22.06 9.66 2.19
N PRO A 222 -23.41 9.50 2.10
CA PRO A 222 -24.34 10.28 2.94
C PRO A 222 -25.47 9.42 3.57
N PRO A 223 -26.24 9.90 4.59
CA PRO A 223 -25.93 10.70 5.78
C PRO A 223 -26.31 10.00 7.12
N GLY A 224 -25.72 10.42 8.24
CA GLY A 224 -26.14 10.03 9.60
C GLY A 224 -25.19 10.50 10.70
N GLN A 225 -25.50 11.67 11.28
CA GLN A 225 -24.89 12.35 12.44
C GLN A 225 -23.45 12.92 12.28
N ASP A 226 -23.46 14.25 12.16
CA ASP A 226 -22.48 15.29 12.50
C ASP A 226 -21.10 15.38 11.80
N GLN A 227 -20.56 14.33 11.17
CA GLN A 227 -19.44 14.49 10.22
C GLN A 227 -19.47 13.37 9.15
N LYS A 228 -19.56 13.75 7.87
CA LYS A 228 -19.48 12.78 6.76
C LYS A 228 -18.03 12.34 6.60
N VAL A 229 -17.70 11.12 7.01
CA VAL A 229 -16.35 10.54 6.89
C VAL A 229 -16.17 9.84 5.55
N GLN A 230 -14.98 9.94 4.98
CA GLN A 230 -14.55 9.29 3.74
C GLN A 230 -13.23 8.54 3.96
N LEU A 231 -13.21 7.27 3.57
CA LEU A 231 -11.98 6.49 3.42
C LEU A 231 -11.60 6.48 1.94
N THR A 232 -10.35 6.78 1.63
CA THR A 232 -9.84 6.84 0.25
C THR A 232 -8.57 6.03 0.15
N VAL A 233 -8.50 5.16 -0.86
CA VAL A 233 -7.31 4.33 -1.13
C VAL A 233 -6.77 4.69 -2.50
N LEU A 234 -5.61 5.34 -2.53
CA LEU A 234 -4.89 5.64 -3.77
C LEU A 234 -3.97 4.49 -4.11
N THR A 235 -3.81 4.22 -5.40
CA THR A 235 -3.02 3.10 -5.92
C THR A 235 -1.79 3.61 -6.67
N ASP A 236 -0.68 2.87 -6.59
CA ASP A 236 0.54 3.18 -7.33
C ASP A 236 0.53 2.70 -8.79
N ARG A 237 -0.52 1.95 -9.18
CA ARG A 237 -0.74 1.37 -10.50
C ARG A 237 -2.21 1.08 -10.73
N SER A 238 -2.61 0.87 -11.99
CA SER A 238 -3.96 0.41 -12.31
C SER A 238 -4.23 -0.97 -11.69
N GLN A 239 -5.31 -1.05 -10.92
CA GLN A 239 -5.79 -2.29 -10.31
C GLN A 239 -7.27 -2.47 -10.61
N GLY A 240 -7.81 -3.67 -10.41
CA GLY A 240 -9.26 -3.88 -10.34
C GLY A 240 -9.73 -3.77 -8.89
N GLY A 241 -10.95 -3.31 -8.65
CA GLY A 241 -11.54 -3.31 -7.30
C GLY A 241 -13.05 -3.37 -7.32
N SER A 242 -13.67 -3.56 -6.16
CA SER A 242 -15.11 -3.33 -5.93
C SER A 242 -15.43 -3.05 -4.45
N SER A 243 -16.66 -2.61 -4.15
CA SER A 243 -17.23 -2.59 -2.79
C SER A 243 -18.35 -3.64 -2.74
N LEU A 244 -18.01 -4.90 -2.51
CA LEU A 244 -18.98 -6.01 -2.59
C LEU A 244 -19.94 -6.07 -1.39
N LEU A 245 -19.47 -5.65 -0.22
CA LEU A 245 -20.26 -5.52 1.00
C LEU A 245 -20.36 -4.04 1.39
N ASP A 246 -21.43 -3.67 2.08
CA ASP A 246 -21.58 -2.31 2.57
C ASP A 246 -20.44 -1.95 3.53
N GLY A 247 -19.82 -0.78 3.34
CA GLY A 247 -18.67 -0.35 4.14
C GLY A 247 -17.36 -1.08 3.83
N SER A 248 -17.31 -1.88 2.77
CA SER A 248 -16.09 -2.58 2.33
C SER A 248 -15.48 -1.96 1.08
N LEU A 249 -14.18 -2.18 0.90
CA LEU A 249 -13.45 -1.81 -0.30
C LEU A 249 -12.39 -2.88 -0.56
N GLU A 250 -12.30 -3.41 -1.76
CA GLU A 250 -11.25 -4.36 -2.14
C GLU A 250 -10.54 -3.99 -3.44
N LEU A 251 -9.24 -4.26 -3.48
CA LEU A 251 -8.36 -4.03 -4.61
C LEU A 251 -7.59 -5.31 -4.92
N MET A 252 -7.65 -5.77 -6.17
CA MET A 252 -6.88 -6.91 -6.66
C MET A 252 -5.42 -6.51 -6.83
N VAL A 253 -4.55 -7.11 -6.02
CA VAL A 253 -3.13 -6.75 -5.95
C VAL A 253 -2.27 -7.60 -6.88
N HIS A 254 -2.62 -8.88 -7.07
CA HIS A 254 -1.90 -9.79 -7.94
C HIS A 254 -2.77 -11.02 -8.28
N ARG A 255 -2.50 -11.69 -9.39
CA ARG A 255 -3.21 -12.92 -9.79
C ARG A 255 -2.29 -13.86 -10.55
N ARG A 256 -2.49 -15.16 -10.35
CA ARG A 256 -1.78 -16.23 -11.06
C ARG A 256 -2.75 -17.35 -11.40
N LEU A 257 -2.85 -17.67 -12.68
CA LEU A 257 -3.90 -18.51 -13.27
C LEU A 257 -3.26 -19.68 -14.00
N LEU A 258 -4.00 -20.78 -14.12
CA LEU A 258 -3.52 -22.04 -14.70
C LEU A 258 -4.19 -22.40 -16.03
N HIS A 259 -5.11 -21.56 -16.50
CA HIS A 259 -5.88 -21.76 -17.73
C HIS A 259 -5.90 -20.47 -18.56
N ASP A 260 -5.97 -20.64 -19.88
CA ASP A 260 -6.34 -19.55 -20.80
C ASP A 260 -7.87 -19.32 -20.73
N ASP A 261 -8.30 -18.08 -20.89
CA ASP A 261 -9.74 -17.73 -20.89
C ASP A 261 -10.38 -17.71 -22.29
N ASN A 262 -9.65 -18.17 -23.31
CA ASN A 262 -10.10 -18.24 -24.69
C ASN A 262 -10.56 -16.88 -25.23
N ARG A 263 -9.72 -15.86 -25.04
CA ARG A 263 -9.91 -14.51 -25.62
C ARG A 263 -8.86 -14.12 -26.66
N GLY A 264 -8.04 -15.08 -27.09
CA GLY A 264 -7.11 -14.94 -28.20
C GLY A 264 -5.64 -14.85 -27.81
N LEU A 265 -5.31 -14.81 -26.51
CA LEU A 265 -3.93 -14.81 -26.03
C LEU A 265 -3.27 -16.20 -26.18
N GLY A 266 -4.01 -17.27 -25.87
CA GLY A 266 -3.53 -18.65 -26.07
C GLY A 266 -2.55 -19.14 -24.99
N GLU A 267 -2.45 -18.42 -23.87
CA GLU A 267 -1.64 -18.82 -22.71
C GLU A 267 -2.31 -18.42 -21.39
N ALA A 268 -2.05 -19.20 -20.34
CA ALA A 268 -2.49 -18.85 -19.00
C ALA A 268 -1.65 -17.68 -18.45
N LEU A 269 -2.28 -16.81 -17.66
CA LEU A 269 -1.57 -15.76 -16.90
C LEU A 269 -0.77 -16.39 -15.74
N ASN A 270 0.38 -16.99 -16.06
CA ASN A 270 1.22 -17.76 -15.15
C ASN A 270 2.67 -17.28 -15.18
N GLU A 271 2.89 -16.01 -14.83
CA GLU A 271 4.21 -15.38 -14.94
C GLU A 271 5.24 -16.08 -14.03
N PRO A 272 6.35 -16.60 -14.59
CA PRO A 272 7.31 -17.44 -13.85
C PRO A 272 8.20 -16.64 -12.89
N GLY A 273 8.32 -15.32 -13.04
CA GLY A 273 9.26 -14.50 -12.26
C GLY A 273 10.73 -14.86 -12.53
N ALA A 274 11.65 -14.21 -11.81
CA ALA A 274 13.09 -14.36 -12.05
C ALA A 274 13.66 -15.74 -11.66
N ASP A 275 13.00 -16.46 -10.74
CA ASP A 275 13.44 -17.77 -10.23
C ASP A 275 12.56 -18.93 -10.70
N GLY A 276 11.64 -18.68 -11.64
CA GLY A 276 10.73 -19.68 -12.19
C GLY A 276 9.59 -20.11 -11.25
N ARG A 277 9.57 -19.64 -10.00
CA ARG A 277 8.58 -20.09 -8.99
C ARG A 277 7.30 -19.26 -9.01
N GLY A 278 7.27 -18.15 -9.74
CA GLY A 278 6.15 -17.22 -9.86
C GLY A 278 6.60 -15.78 -9.62
N LEU A 279 6.01 -14.84 -10.34
CA LEU A 279 6.32 -13.41 -10.19
C LEU A 279 5.97 -12.90 -8.79
N VAL A 280 6.92 -12.19 -8.17
CA VAL A 280 6.72 -11.42 -6.95
C VAL A 280 6.50 -9.97 -7.33
N VAL A 281 5.40 -9.39 -6.86
CA VAL A 281 5.06 -7.99 -7.09
C VAL A 281 5.04 -7.26 -5.77
N ARG A 282 5.65 -6.07 -5.76
CA ARG A 282 5.55 -5.11 -4.69
C ARG A 282 4.85 -3.86 -5.20
N GLY A 283 3.95 -3.32 -4.39
CA GLY A 283 3.26 -2.06 -4.70
C GLY A 283 2.80 -1.34 -3.44
N ARG A 284 2.18 -0.18 -3.63
CA ARG A 284 1.78 0.71 -2.54
C ARG A 284 0.33 1.15 -2.66
N HIS A 285 -0.33 1.24 -1.51
CA HIS A 285 -1.61 1.92 -1.34
C HIS A 285 -1.44 3.08 -0.36
N LEU A 286 -1.93 4.27 -0.70
CA LEU A 286 -2.03 5.37 0.27
C LEU A 286 -3.46 5.45 0.79
N VAL A 287 -3.62 5.29 2.10
CA VAL A 287 -4.92 5.31 2.77
C VAL A 287 -5.10 6.67 3.42
N LEU A 288 -6.16 7.37 3.02
CA LEU A 288 -6.55 8.68 3.54
C LEU A 288 -7.89 8.55 4.27
N LEU A 289 -7.96 9.16 5.45
CA LEU A 289 -9.18 9.29 6.25
C LEU A 289 -9.45 10.77 6.48
N ASP A 290 -10.55 11.28 5.94
CA ASP A 290 -10.93 12.69 6.09
C ASP A 290 -12.45 12.87 6.06
N THR A 291 -12.94 14.10 6.18
CA THR A 291 -14.32 14.42 5.84
C THR A 291 -14.54 14.41 4.34
N VAL A 292 -15.77 14.15 3.90
CA VAL A 292 -16.16 14.21 2.49
C VAL A 292 -15.87 15.59 1.88
N GLU A 293 -16.04 16.68 2.64
CA GLU A 293 -15.77 18.02 2.13
C GLU A 293 -14.27 18.27 1.91
N ALA A 294 -13.41 17.81 2.81
CA ALA A 294 -11.96 18.06 2.77
C ALA A 294 -11.18 17.03 1.92
N SER A 295 -11.75 15.83 1.71
CA SER A 295 -11.07 14.75 1.02
C SER A 295 -10.51 15.12 -0.36
N PRO A 296 -11.20 15.91 -1.22
CA PRO A 296 -10.66 16.32 -2.53
C PRO A 296 -9.33 17.08 -2.45
N GLU A 297 -9.15 17.91 -1.43
CA GLU A 297 -7.92 18.67 -1.22
C GLU A 297 -6.76 17.77 -0.78
N GLN A 298 -7.05 16.64 -0.15
CA GLN A 298 -6.05 15.66 0.24
C GLN A 298 -5.73 14.68 -0.89
N HIS A 299 -6.72 14.00 -1.46
CA HIS A 299 -6.45 12.87 -2.35
C HIS A 299 -5.92 13.29 -3.72
N ARG A 300 -6.27 14.49 -4.23
CA ARG A 300 -5.82 15.00 -5.54
C ARG A 300 -4.30 15.23 -5.62
N PRO A 301 -3.67 16.03 -4.72
CA PRO A 301 -2.22 16.22 -4.76
C PRO A 301 -1.46 14.92 -4.51
N ARG A 302 -1.95 14.04 -3.62
CA ARG A 302 -1.27 12.76 -3.35
C ARG A 302 -1.35 11.78 -4.51
N ALA A 303 -2.46 11.78 -5.26
CA ALA A 303 -2.54 11.02 -6.51
C ALA A 303 -1.51 11.51 -7.53
N GLN A 304 -1.31 12.83 -7.63
CA GLN A 304 -0.27 13.41 -8.50
C GLN A 304 1.14 13.03 -8.03
N GLU A 305 1.41 13.06 -6.72
CA GLU A 305 2.71 12.65 -6.13
C GLU A 305 3.03 11.17 -6.41
N LEU A 306 2.03 10.29 -6.41
CA LEU A 306 2.22 8.87 -6.77
C LEU A 306 2.59 8.68 -8.24
N VAL A 307 2.01 9.47 -9.15
CA VAL A 307 2.29 9.41 -10.59
C VAL A 307 3.61 10.09 -10.95
N THR A 308 3.96 11.17 -10.23
CA THR A 308 5.17 11.97 -10.48
C THR A 308 6.05 12.05 -9.23
N PRO A 309 6.60 10.91 -8.76
CA PRO A 309 7.48 10.91 -7.60
C PRO A 309 8.81 11.62 -7.93
N PRO A 310 9.51 12.16 -6.91
CA PRO A 310 10.86 12.69 -7.11
C PRO A 310 11.79 11.60 -7.65
N THR A 311 12.58 11.95 -8.67
CA THR A 311 13.58 11.03 -9.24
C THR A 311 14.90 11.18 -8.50
N VAL A 312 15.43 10.06 -7.99
CA VAL A 312 16.72 10.02 -7.32
C VAL A 312 17.80 9.61 -8.32
N VAL A 313 18.87 10.41 -8.40
CA VAL A 313 20.07 10.10 -9.21
C VAL A 313 21.25 10.00 -8.27
N LEU A 314 21.98 8.88 -8.34
CA LEU A 314 23.17 8.63 -7.56
C LEU A 314 24.40 8.76 -8.46
N ALA A 315 25.41 9.51 -8.02
CA ALA A 315 26.69 9.63 -8.69
C ALA A 315 27.83 9.51 -7.66
N PRO A 316 28.90 8.76 -7.97
CA PRO A 316 30.10 8.77 -7.14
C PRO A 316 30.83 10.13 -7.30
N GLY A 317 31.16 10.79 -6.18
CA GLY A 317 31.92 12.06 -6.16
C GLY A 317 31.11 13.27 -5.72
N THR A 318 31.65 14.49 -5.90
CA THR A 318 31.10 15.77 -5.42
C THR A 318 29.85 16.27 -6.18
N GLY A 319 29.15 15.39 -6.90
CA GLY A 319 28.01 15.73 -7.75
C GLY A 319 28.40 16.35 -9.10
N PRO A 320 27.42 16.61 -9.99
CA PRO A 320 27.67 17.21 -11.30
C PRO A 320 28.24 18.63 -11.15
N HIS A 321 29.33 18.93 -11.85
CA HIS A 321 29.82 20.30 -12.03
C HIS A 321 28.82 21.07 -12.90
N LEU A 322 27.92 21.82 -12.28
CA LEU A 322 27.11 22.80 -13.01
C LEU A 322 28.04 23.86 -13.57
N ARG A 323 28.25 23.87 -14.90
CA ARG A 323 28.72 25.08 -15.58
C ARG A 323 27.66 26.14 -15.36
N GLN A 324 27.93 27.11 -14.49
CA GLN A 324 27.24 28.39 -14.54
C GLN A 324 27.52 28.96 -15.93
N VAL A 325 26.51 28.89 -16.80
CA VAL A 325 26.51 29.72 -18.00
C VAL A 325 26.15 31.11 -17.49
N SER A 326 27.19 31.92 -17.29
CA SER A 326 27.10 33.37 -17.05
C SER A 326 26.51 34.08 -18.24
#